data_AF-A0A2V8LY57-F1
#
_entry.id   AF-A0A2V8LY57-F1
#
_cell.length_a   1.000
_cell.length_b   1.000
_cell.length_c   1.000
_cell.angle_alpha   90.00
_cell.angle_beta   90.00
_cell.angle_gamma   90.00
#
_symmetry.space_group_name_H-M   'P 1'
#
loop_
_entity.id
_entity.type
_entity.pdbx_description
1 polymer ?
#
loop_
_entity_poly.entity_id
_entity_poly.type
_entity_poly.pdbx_seq_one_letter_code
_entity_poly.pdbx_strand_id
1 'polypeptide(L)'
;VIAYKQPVTVPEILEIRGVQSPSAIKTLLDKRLIVAKGRKETVGRPMMYGTSKEFLIQFGLKDLSELPSVEDFQDLAGGADS
;
A
#
# COMPACT_ATOMS: atom_id res chain seq x y z
N VAL A 1 -1.19 4.48 0.68
CA VAL A 1 -1.63 3.82 1.95
C VAL A 1 -0.73 2.65 2.33
N ILE A 2 -0.77 1.50 1.62
CA ILE A 2 -0.05 0.27 2.03
C ILE A 2 1.46 0.52 2.25
N ALA A 3 2.15 1.15 1.30
CA ALA A 3 3.59 1.42 1.42
C ALA A 3 4.00 2.15 2.71
N TYR A 4 3.15 3.05 3.21
CA TYR A 4 3.40 3.90 4.38
C TYR A 4 2.81 3.37 5.70
N LYS A 5 1.86 2.43 5.65
CA LYS A 5 1.14 1.94 6.84
C LYS A 5 1.31 0.45 7.09
N GLN A 6 2.12 -0.23 6.28
CA GLN A 6 2.34 -1.67 6.41
C GLN A 6 2.97 -2.07 7.76
N PRO A 7 2.65 -3.27 8.28
CA PRO A 7 1.63 -4.20 7.79
C PRO A 7 0.20 -3.68 8.07
N VAL A 8 -0.69 -3.69 7.07
CA VAL A 8 -2.03 -3.10 7.16
C VAL A 8 -3.13 -4.02 6.62
N THR A 9 -4.29 -4.03 7.26
CA THR A 9 -5.45 -4.85 6.87
C THR A 9 -6.35 -4.12 5.86
N VAL A 10 -7.20 -4.87 5.16
CA VAL A 10 -8.19 -4.27 4.22
C VAL A 10 -9.13 -3.28 4.94
N PRO A 11 -9.72 -3.60 6.11
CA PRO A 11 -10.55 -2.64 6.83
C PRO A 11 -9.84 -1.31 7.14
N GLU A 12 -8.59 -1.36 7.62
CA GLU A 12 -7.80 -0.14 7.90
C GLU A 12 -7.50 0.66 6.63
N ILE A 13 -7.23 0.00 5.49
CA ILE A 13 -7.07 0.68 4.20
C ILE A 13 -8.36 1.41 3.81
N LEU A 14 -9.51 0.76 3.97
CA LEU A 14 -10.81 1.31 3.62
C LEU A 14 -11.15 2.52 4.49
N GLU A 15 -10.88 2.44 5.79
CA GLU A 15 -11.05 3.55 6.74
C GLU A 15 -10.20 4.76 6.32
N ILE A 16 -8.92 4.56 5.99
CA ILE A 16 -8.02 5.65 5.57
C ILE A 16 -8.45 6.27 4.22
N ARG A 17 -8.92 5.46 3.27
CA ARG A 17 -9.30 5.96 1.94
C ARG A 17 -10.66 6.64 1.91
N GLY A 18 -11.53 6.38 2.89
CA GLY A 18 -12.90 6.88 2.91
C GLY A 18 -13.81 6.35 1.80
N VAL A 19 -13.30 5.48 0.90
CA VAL A 19 -14.03 4.89 -0.23
C VAL A 19 -13.75 3.40 -0.35
N GLN A 20 -14.78 2.64 -0.73
CA GLN A 20 -14.64 1.21 -0.99
C GLN A 20 -14.08 0.95 -2.39
N SER A 21 -12.94 0.26 -2.47
CA SER A 21 -12.39 -0.24 -3.73
C SER A 21 -11.78 -1.63 -3.54
N PRO A 22 -12.61 -2.68 -3.49
CA PRO A 22 -12.13 -4.06 -3.28
C PRO A 22 -11.21 -4.56 -4.40
N SER A 23 -11.43 -4.09 -5.63
CA SER A 23 -10.65 -4.48 -6.81
C SER A 23 -9.20 -4.01 -6.76
N ALA A 24 -8.91 -2.86 -6.14
CA ALA A 24 -7.56 -2.31 -6.07
C ALA A 24 -6.59 -3.25 -5.36
N ILE A 25 -7.01 -3.89 -4.26
CA ILE A 25 -6.17 -4.84 -3.51
C ILE A 25 -5.84 -6.05 -4.39
N LYS A 26 -6.85 -6.59 -5.09
CA LYS A 26 -6.65 -7.71 -6.02
C LYS A 26 -5.67 -7.35 -7.13
N THR A 27 -5.84 -6.20 -7.76
CA THR A 27 -4.93 -5.74 -8.83
C THR A 27 -3.50 -5.60 -8.33
N LEU A 28 -3.29 -5.07 -7.11
CA LEU A 28 -1.96 -4.94 -6.52
C LEU A 28 -1.31 -6.30 -6.22
N LEU A 29 -2.11 -7.28 -5.78
CA LEU A 29 -1.65 -8.67 -5.58
C LEU A 29 -1.30 -9.34 -6.92
N ASP A 30 -2.16 -9.20 -7.93
CA ASP A 30 -1.97 -9.79 -9.26
C ASP A 30 -0.70 -9.24 -9.93
N LYS A 31 -0.44 -7.94 -9.76
CA LYS A 31 0.80 -7.26 -10.20
C LYS A 31 2.01 -7.53 -9.29
N ARG A 32 1.85 -8.33 -8.24
CA ARG A 32 2.87 -8.64 -7.22
C ARG A 32 3.45 -7.40 -6.54
N LEU A 33 2.73 -6.28 -6.50
CA LEU A 33 3.18 -5.04 -5.84
C LEU A 33 2.98 -5.10 -4.33
N ILE A 34 2.06 -5.94 -3.85
CA ILE A 34 1.86 -6.20 -2.42
C ILE A 34 1.85 -7.70 -2.15
N VAL A 35 2.13 -8.06 -0.91
CA VAL A 35 2.13 -9.45 -0.42
C VAL A 35 1.46 -9.54 0.94
N ALA A 36 0.98 -10.73 1.29
CA ALA A 36 0.55 -11.03 2.65
C ALA A 36 1.75 -10.97 3.62
N LYS A 37 1.53 -10.37 4.79
CA LYS A 37 2.49 -10.26 5.90
C LYS A 37 2.03 -10.98 7.17
N GLY A 38 1.08 -11.91 7.02
CA GLY A 38 0.46 -12.64 8.12
C GLY A 38 -0.96 -12.15 8.43
N ARG A 39 -1.42 -12.44 9.64
CA ARG A 39 -2.75 -12.08 10.14
C ARG A 39 -2.63 -11.23 11.39
N LYS A 40 -3.54 -10.26 11.56
CA LYS A 40 -3.60 -9.43 12.77
C LYS A 40 -4.27 -10.23 13.90
N GLU A 41 -3.67 -10.25 15.09
CA GLU A 41 -4.23 -10.92 16.28
C GLU A 41 -5.36 -10.10 16.90
N THR A 42 -6.50 -10.05 16.22
CA THR A 42 -7.74 -9.40 16.63
C THR A 42 -8.94 -10.22 16.16
N VAL A 43 -10.16 -9.78 16.47
CA VAL A 43 -11.41 -10.42 16.03
C VAL A 43 -11.42 -10.62 14.51
N GLY A 44 -11.76 -11.83 14.07
CA GLY A 44 -11.78 -12.21 12.65
C GLY A 44 -10.41 -12.49 12.02
N ARG A 45 -9.31 -12.19 12.73
CA ARG A 45 -7.91 -12.43 12.32
C ARG A 45 -7.65 -12.07 10.85
N PRO A 46 -7.92 -10.80 10.45
CA PRO A 46 -7.82 -10.38 9.05
C PRO A 46 -6.38 -10.47 8.53
N MET A 47 -6.25 -10.72 7.23
CA MET A 47 -4.97 -10.69 6.53
C MET A 47 -4.38 -9.27 6.55
N MET A 48 -3.08 -9.18 6.79
CA MET A 48 -2.30 -7.95 6.67
C MET A 48 -1.47 -7.98 5.39
N TYR A 49 -1.29 -6.81 4.77
CA TYR A 49 -0.55 -6.62 3.54
C TYR A 49 0.59 -5.63 3.71
N GLY A 50 1.64 -5.81 2.93
CA GLY A 50 2.76 -4.89 2.80
C GLY A 50 3.34 -4.92 1.38
N THR A 51 4.29 -4.04 1.09
CA THR A 51 4.95 -4.00 -0.22
C THR A 51 5.83 -5.22 -0.43
N SER A 52 5.97 -5.61 -1.69
CA SER A 52 6.87 -6.67 -2.13
C SER A 52 8.26 -6.13 -2.49
N LYS A 53 9.15 -7.03 -2.93
CA LYS A 53 10.43 -6.61 -3.55
C LYS A 53 10.18 -6.06 -4.96
N GLU A 54 9.22 -6.64 -5.69
CA GLU A 54 8.81 -6.18 -7.01
C GLU A 54 8.31 -4.74 -6.96
N PHE A 55 7.64 -4.31 -5.88
CA PHE A 55 7.30 -2.91 -5.67
C PHE A 55 8.55 -2.02 -5.71
N LEU A 56 9.58 -2.34 -4.92
CA LEU A 56 10.81 -1.55 -4.89
C LEU A 56 11.46 -1.46 -6.28
N ILE A 57 11.54 -2.59 -7.00
CA ILE A 57 12.09 -2.65 -8.36
C ILE A 57 11.26 -1.79 -9.33
N GLN A 58 9.93 -1.92 -9.30
CA GLN A 58 9.03 -1.19 -10.21
C GLN A 58 9.08 0.32 -9.99
N PHE A 59 9.34 0.78 -8.77
CA PHE A 59 9.44 2.20 -8.43
C PHE A 59 10.89 2.71 -8.35
N GLY A 60 11.89 1.87 -8.68
CA GLY A 60 13.29 2.28 -8.69
C GLY A 60 13.87 2.58 -7.29
N LEU A 61 13.29 2.00 -6.25
CA LEU A 61 13.70 2.22 -4.85
C LEU A 61 14.65 1.13 -4.39
N LYS A 62 15.67 1.50 -3.61
CA LYS A 62 16.54 0.53 -2.92
C LYS A 62 15.83 -0.11 -1.73
N ASP A 63 15.12 0.71 -0.96
CA ASP A 63 14.32 0.29 0.18
C ASP A 63 13.20 1.31 0.49
N LEU A 64 12.43 1.05 1.54
CA LEU A 64 11.26 1.87 1.90
C LEU A 64 11.62 3.23 2.50
N SER A 65 12.88 3.48 2.89
CA SER A 65 13.33 4.79 3.39
C SER A 65 13.45 5.83 2.28
N GLU A 66 13.54 5.39 1.02
CA GLU A 66 13.54 6.27 -0.16
C GLU A 66 12.12 6.67 -0.61
N LEU A 67 11.07 6.23 0.10
CA LEU A 67 9.73 6.72 -0.16
C LEU A 67 9.65 8.22 0.18
N PRO A 68 9.02 9.05 -0.69
CA PRO A 68 8.78 10.44 -0.36
C PRO A 68 7.93 10.56 0.90
N SER A 69 7.97 11.69 1.59
CA SER A 69 7.04 11.89 2.71
C SER A 69 5.59 11.84 2.22
N VAL A 70 4.64 11.58 3.12
CA VAL A 70 3.22 11.54 2.74
C VAL A 70 2.76 12.89 2.20
N GLU A 71 3.35 13.98 2.69
CA GLU A 71 3.10 15.36 2.23
C GLU A 71 3.67 15.55 0.82
N ASP A 72 4.94 15.21 0.60
CA ASP A 72 5.60 15.33 -0.73
C ASP A 72 4.93 14.44 -1.80
N PHE A 73 4.34 13.31 -1.38
CA PHE A 73 3.62 12.43 -2.31
C PHE A 73 2.35 13.08 -2.87
N GLN A 74 1.67 13.94 -2.11
CA GLN A 74 0.50 14.67 -2.62
C GLN A 74 0.90 15.64 -3.74
N ASP A 75 2.04 16.31 -3.57
CA ASP A 75 2.60 17.21 -4.58
C ASP A 75 3.04 16.46 -5.85
N LEU A 76 3.67 15.30 -5.69
CA LEU A 76 4.06 14.43 -6.83
C LEU A 76 2.84 13.87 -7.58
N ALA A 77 1.77 13.53 -6.88
CA ALA A 77 0.54 13.03 -7.50
C ALA A 77 -0.29 14.13 -8.18
N GLY A 78 -0.11 15.39 -7.79
CA GLY A 78 -0.74 16.57 -8.39
C GLY A 78 -0.02 17.15 -9.60
N GLY A 79 1.22 16.74 -9.89
CA GLY A 79 2.05 17.31 -10.96
C GLY A 79 1.84 16.74 -12.37
N ALA A 80 0.80 15.94 -12.62
CA ALA A 80 0.51 15.35 -13.93
C ALA A 80 -0.40 16.21 -14.83
N ASP A 81 -0.92 17.32 -14.31
CA ASP A 81 -1.68 18.32 -15.07
C ASP A 81 -0.84 19.62 -15.18
N SER A 82 0.10 19.64 -16.11
CA SER A 82 0.86 20.84 -16.55
C SER A 82 1.29 20.68 -18.00
#